data_AF-A0A643CX84-F1
#
_entry.id   AF-A0A643CX84-F1
#
_cell.length_a   1.000
_cell.length_b   1.000
_cell.length_c   1.000
_cell.angle_alpha   90.00
_cell.angle_beta   90.00
_cell.angle_gamma   90.00
#
_symmetry.space_group_name_H-M   'P 1'
#
loop_
_entity.id
_entity.type
_entity.pdbx_description
1 polymer ?
#
loop_
_entity_poly.entity_id
_entity_poly.type
_entity_poly.pdbx_seq_one_letter_code
_entity_poly.pdbx_strand_id
1 'polypeptide(L)'
;LPTSLSLTNQNKAPYLAIIIPGIIGFLLSLTKEGDLLILIAVFGATISYVLMMLSHIKLRLSRPLMYRPYKTPGGIFTSGIALILAAIAVIAGFLVNPKVWCIAATIYVLFIGYFMFYSRHHLIQGTPEEEFAHLKSNEQE
;
A
#
# COMPACT_ATOMS: atom_id res chain seq x y z
N LEU A 1 2.28 -7.33 -10.55
CA LEU A 1 1.31 -6.89 -11.59
C LEU A 1 1.68 -7.58 -12.90
N PRO A 2 0.71 -7.94 -13.76
CA PRO A 2 1.03 -8.50 -15.08
C PRO A 2 1.59 -7.40 -16.02
N THR A 3 2.58 -7.77 -16.85
CA THR A 3 3.35 -6.86 -17.72
C THR A 3 2.49 -6.01 -18.68
N SER A 4 1.32 -6.51 -19.06
CA SER A 4 0.39 -5.77 -19.94
C SER A 4 -0.18 -4.52 -19.28
N LEU A 5 -0.31 -4.47 -17.95
CA LEU A 5 -0.80 -3.28 -17.23
C LEU A 5 0.29 -2.20 -17.05
N SER A 6 1.58 -2.57 -17.16
CA SER A 6 2.70 -1.64 -17.11
C SER A 6 3.06 -1.03 -18.46
N LEU A 7 2.34 -1.39 -19.54
CA LEU A 7 2.57 -0.79 -20.86
C LEU A 7 2.18 0.70 -20.83
N THR A 8 3.19 1.55 -21.02
CA THR A 8 3.02 2.99 -21.08
C THR A 8 2.82 3.44 -22.53
N ASN A 9 1.97 4.46 -22.73
CA ASN A 9 1.79 5.10 -24.03
C ASN A 9 2.95 6.09 -24.32
N GLN A 10 2.95 6.77 -25.47
CA GLN A 10 3.95 7.78 -25.87
C GLN A 10 4.14 8.89 -24.82
N ASN A 11 3.10 9.23 -24.04
CA ASN A 11 3.16 10.19 -22.94
C ASN A 11 3.68 9.58 -21.61
N LYS A 12 4.28 8.39 -21.63
CA LYS A 12 4.77 7.64 -20.46
C LYS A 12 3.69 7.36 -19.40
N ALA A 13 2.41 7.35 -19.80
CA ALA A 13 1.28 7.07 -18.91
C ALA A 13 0.78 5.62 -19.11
N PRO A 14 0.60 4.82 -18.04
CA PRO A 14 0.05 3.47 -18.12
C PRO A 14 -1.48 3.53 -18.28
N TYR A 15 -1.95 3.71 -19.51
CA TYR A 15 -3.36 3.95 -19.82
C TYR A 15 -4.29 2.83 -19.34
N LEU A 16 -3.89 1.57 -19.45
CA LEU A 16 -4.68 0.43 -18.95
C LEU A 16 -4.84 0.45 -17.43
N ALA A 17 -3.80 0.85 -16.70
CA ALA A 17 -3.84 0.96 -15.24
C ALA A 17 -4.73 2.10 -14.74
N ILE A 18 -5.07 3.07 -15.60
CA ILE A 18 -5.97 4.18 -15.28
C ILE A 18 -7.42 3.82 -15.67
N ILE A 19 -7.61 3.31 -16.89
CA ILE A 19 -8.93 3.05 -17.46
C ILE A 19 -9.63 1.91 -16.73
N ILE A 20 -8.93 0.81 -16.44
CA ILE A 20 -9.56 -0.38 -15.84
C ILE A 20 -10.12 -0.07 -14.44
N PRO A 21 -9.35 0.50 -13.48
CA PRO A 21 -9.91 0.89 -12.18
C PRO A 21 -10.96 1.99 -12.31
N GLY A 22 -10.81 2.92 -13.26
CA GLY A 22 -11.77 3.99 -13.50
C GLY A 22 -13.15 3.48 -13.92
N ILE A 23 -13.20 2.54 -14.87
CA ILE A 23 -14.46 1.91 -15.31
C ILE A 23 -15.10 1.11 -14.17
N ILE A 24 -14.30 0.33 -13.43
CA ILE A 24 -14.80 -0.46 -12.30
C ILE A 24 -15.39 0.47 -11.23
N GLY A 25 -14.68 1.53 -10.86
CA GLY A 25 -15.17 2.53 -9.90
C GLY A 25 -16.44 3.23 -10.37
N PHE A 26 -16.53 3.56 -11.66
CA PHE A 26 -17.72 4.17 -12.24
C PHE A 26 -18.94 3.22 -12.19
N LEU A 27 -18.76 1.95 -12.59
CA LEU A 27 -19.83 0.96 -12.52
C LEU A 27 -20.29 0.72 -11.08
N LEU A 28 -19.35 0.64 -10.13
CA LEU A 28 -19.69 0.54 -8.71
C LEU A 28 -20.42 1.79 -8.20
N SER A 29 -20.10 2.98 -8.69
CA SER A 29 -20.82 4.20 -8.30
C SER A 29 -22.31 4.18 -8.68
N LEU A 30 -22.72 3.36 -9.65
CA LEU A 30 -24.11 3.23 -10.08
C LEU A 30 -24.97 2.38 -9.12
N THR A 31 -24.37 1.59 -8.21
CA THR A 31 -25.12 0.72 -7.28
C THR A 31 -25.78 1.48 -6.13
N LYS A 32 -25.60 2.81 -6.02
CA LYS A 32 -26.14 3.70 -4.98
C LYS A 32 -25.69 3.38 -3.54
N GLU A 33 -24.78 2.42 -3.36
CA GLU A 33 -24.16 2.08 -2.07
C GLU A 33 -22.85 2.85 -1.85
N GLY A 34 -22.88 4.17 -2.06
CA GLY A 34 -21.68 5.01 -1.97
C GLY A 34 -20.99 4.98 -0.59
N ASP A 35 -21.77 4.90 0.48
CA ASP A 35 -21.27 4.79 1.85
C ASP A 35 -20.43 3.52 2.05
N LEU A 36 -20.90 2.39 1.54
CA LEU A 36 -20.20 1.11 1.62
C LEU A 36 -18.87 1.16 0.85
N LEU A 37 -18.87 1.73 -0.36
CA LEU A 37 -17.66 1.88 -1.17
C LEU A 37 -16.60 2.76 -0.47
N ILE A 38 -17.03 3.85 0.16
CA ILE A 38 -16.15 4.73 0.93
C ILE A 38 -15.57 3.96 2.12
N LEU A 39 -16.38 3.20 2.86
CA LEU A 39 -15.91 2.42 4.00
C LEU A 39 -14.87 1.36 3.60
N ILE A 40 -15.04 0.69 2.46
CA ILE A 40 -14.02 -0.24 1.92
C ILE A 40 -12.73 0.51 1.58
N ALA A 41 -12.82 1.66 0.92
CA ALA A 41 -11.66 2.46 0.54
C ALA A 41 -10.90 2.98 1.78
N VAL A 42 -11.62 3.48 2.78
CA VAL A 42 -11.04 3.96 4.05
C VAL A 42 -10.36 2.82 4.81
N PHE A 43 -10.92 1.62 4.82
CA PHE A 43 -10.27 0.46 5.42
C PHE A 43 -8.90 0.18 4.77
N GLY A 44 -8.83 0.15 3.44
CA GLY A 44 -7.55 -0.08 2.75
C GLY A 44 -6.53 1.05 3.00
N ALA A 45 -6.99 2.29 3.04
CA ALA A 45 -6.15 3.45 3.34
C ALA A 45 -5.62 3.42 4.78
N THR A 46 -6.46 3.10 5.76
CA THR A 46 -6.07 3.08 7.18
C THR A 46 -5.06 1.96 7.48
N ILE A 47 -5.21 0.77 6.91
CA ILE A 47 -4.18 -0.28 6.97
C ILE A 47 -2.87 0.21 6.35
N SER A 48 -2.95 0.85 5.18
CA SER A 48 -1.77 1.38 4.49
C SER A 48 -1.05 2.43 5.34
N TYR A 49 -1.78 3.29 6.06
CA TYR A 49 -1.18 4.26 6.99
C TYR A 49 -0.51 3.59 8.19
N VAL A 50 -1.11 2.55 8.77
CA VAL A 50 -0.46 1.78 9.84
C VAL A 50 0.86 1.19 9.34
N LEU A 51 0.85 0.51 8.19
CA LEU A 51 2.05 -0.09 7.60
C LEU A 51 3.10 0.96 7.21
N MET A 52 2.67 2.10 6.68
CA MET A 52 3.57 3.21 6.31
C MET A 52 4.26 3.80 7.54
N MET A 53 3.52 4.05 8.62
CA MET A 53 4.08 4.57 9.87
C MET A 53 5.00 3.56 10.55
N LEU A 54 4.64 2.27 10.56
CA LEU A 54 5.52 1.20 11.03
C LEU A 54 6.80 1.12 10.20
N SER A 55 6.70 1.23 8.88
CA SER A 55 7.85 1.22 7.98
C SER A 55 8.75 2.42 8.23
N HIS A 56 8.18 3.61 8.46
CA HIS A 56 8.94 4.81 8.81
C HIS A 56 9.71 4.65 10.13
N ILE A 57 9.10 4.06 11.16
CA ILE A 57 9.75 3.80 12.45
C ILE A 57 10.84 2.73 12.28
N LYS A 58 10.53 1.61 11.62
CA LYS A 58 11.49 0.52 11.34
C LYS A 58 12.71 1.00 10.58
N LEU A 59 12.54 1.80 9.53
CA LEU A 59 13.65 2.37 8.75
C LEU A 59 14.56 3.28 9.59
N ARG A 60 14.01 3.97 10.59
CA ARG A 60 14.81 4.80 11.49
C ARG A 60 15.62 3.98 12.51
N LEU A 61 15.11 2.83 12.93
CA LEU A 61 15.82 1.90 13.81
C LEU A 61 16.87 1.07 13.04
N SER A 62 16.52 0.53 11.87
CA SER A 62 17.37 -0.41 11.14
C SER A 62 18.44 0.25 10.27
N ARG A 63 18.22 1.47 9.77
CA ARG A 63 19.17 2.19 8.89
C ARG A 63 19.27 3.67 9.31
N PRO A 64 19.91 3.95 10.46
CA PRO A 64 20.01 5.32 10.98
C PRO A 64 20.93 6.23 10.14
N LEU A 65 21.95 5.65 9.49
CA LEU A 65 22.98 6.38 8.70
C LEU A 65 22.55 6.73 7.26
N MET A 66 21.36 6.32 6.82
CA MET A 66 20.86 6.63 5.47
C MET A 66 20.67 8.14 5.28
N TYR A 67 21.12 8.69 4.15
CA TYR A 67 20.90 10.09 3.79
C TYR A 67 19.39 10.39 3.67
N ARG A 68 18.89 11.38 4.41
CA ARG A 68 17.47 11.76 4.45
C ARG A 68 17.33 13.23 4.02
N PRO A 69 16.90 13.50 2.76
CA PRO A 69 16.67 14.87 2.28
C PRO A 69 15.61 15.61 3.10
N TYR A 70 14.58 14.90 3.56
CA TYR A 70 13.55 15.41 4.45
C TYR A 70 13.51 14.62 5.76
N LYS A 71 13.39 15.34 6.88
CA LYS A 71 13.26 14.75 8.21
C LYS A 71 11.93 15.18 8.80
N THR A 72 11.14 14.23 9.27
CA THR A 72 9.85 14.53 9.90
C THR A 72 10.03 15.42 11.14
N PRO A 73 9.30 16.54 11.25
CA PRO A 73 9.31 17.34 12.46
C PRO A 73 8.80 16.49 13.62
N GLY A 74 9.52 16.47 14.74
CA GLY A 74 9.22 15.62 15.91
C GLY A 74 9.58 14.12 15.75
N GLY A 75 10.13 13.71 14.62
CA GLY A 75 10.79 12.41 14.47
C GLY A 75 9.91 11.18 14.72
N ILE A 76 10.35 10.33 15.65
CA ILE A 76 9.64 9.08 16.01
C ILE A 76 8.35 9.40 16.79
N PHE A 77 8.36 10.46 17.61
CA PHE A 77 7.20 10.82 18.44
C PHE A 77 5.96 11.14 17.59
N THR A 78 6.12 11.99 16.56
CA THR A 78 5.02 12.33 15.65
C THR A 78 4.53 11.12 14.85
N SER A 79 5.46 10.24 14.46
CA SER A 79 5.12 8.98 13.78
C SER A 79 4.38 8.00 14.70
N GLY A 80 4.75 7.95 15.98
CA GLY A 80 4.09 7.12 16.99
C GLY A 80 2.67 7.59 17.27
N ILE A 81 2.45 8.90 17.41
CA ILE A 81 1.10 9.46 17.56
C ILE A 81 0.26 9.16 16.32
N ALA A 82 0.81 9.37 15.12
CA ALA A 82 0.13 9.05 13.87
C ALA A 82 -0.21 7.56 13.76
N LEU A 83 0.68 6.67 14.22
CA LEU A 83 0.43 5.23 14.28
C LEU A 83 -0.73 4.88 15.21
N ILE A 84 -0.79 5.49 16.40
CA ILE A 84 -1.88 5.29 17.35
C ILE A 84 -3.21 5.78 16.75
N LEU A 85 -3.24 6.97 16.14
CA LEU A 85 -4.43 7.50 15.49
C LEU A 85 -4.89 6.62 14.32
N ALA A 86 -3.95 6.11 13.52
CA ALA A 86 -4.26 5.17 12.44
C ALA A 86 -4.83 3.84 12.99
N ALA A 87 -4.27 3.32 14.08
CA ALA A 87 -4.79 2.11 14.73
C ALA A 87 -6.21 2.33 15.29
N ILE A 88 -6.47 3.48 15.92
CA ILE A 88 -7.81 3.87 16.38
C ILE A 88 -8.77 3.95 15.17
N ALA A 89 -8.34 4.52 14.05
CA ALA A 89 -9.16 4.61 12.85
C ALA A 89 -9.53 3.22 12.27
N VAL A 90 -8.60 2.26 12.31
CA VAL A 90 -8.88 0.87 11.91
C VAL A 90 -9.93 0.22 12.83
N ILE A 91 -9.79 0.41 14.15
CA ILE A 91 -10.75 -0.11 15.14
C ILE A 91 -12.12 0.57 14.97
N ALA A 92 -12.14 1.89 14.76
CA ALA A 92 -13.37 2.64 14.51
C ALA A 92 -14.07 2.13 13.24
N GLY A 93 -13.32 1.89 12.16
CA GLY A 93 -13.85 1.30 10.93
C GLY A 93 -14.50 -0.07 11.14
N PHE A 94 -13.91 -0.91 12.00
CA PHE A 94 -14.51 -2.19 12.39
C PHE A 94 -15.83 -2.03 13.15
N LEU A 95 -15.90 -1.07 14.08
CA LEU A 95 -17.09 -0.82 14.90
C LEU A 95 -18.25 -0.23 14.10
N VAL A 96 -17.97 0.56 13.06
CA VAL A 96 -19.02 1.19 12.23
C VAL A 96 -19.82 0.14 11.46
N ASN A 97 -19.15 -0.77 10.75
CA ASN A 97 -19.82 -1.77 9.93
C ASN A 97 -18.99 -3.06 9.81
N PRO A 98 -19.19 -4.05 10.71
CA PRO A 98 -18.39 -5.27 10.72
C PRO A 98 -18.53 -6.10 9.43
N LYS A 99 -19.67 -6.01 8.73
CA LYS A 99 -19.88 -6.66 7.42
C LYS A 99 -18.92 -6.12 6.36
N VAL A 100 -18.75 -4.80 6.29
CA VAL A 100 -17.86 -4.14 5.34
C VAL A 100 -16.41 -4.50 5.63
N TRP A 101 -16.06 -4.59 6.91
CA TRP A 101 -14.75 -5.04 7.35
C TRP A 101 -14.45 -6.47 6.91
N CYS A 102 -15.39 -7.41 7.07
CA CYS A 102 -15.23 -8.78 6.59
C CYS A 102 -15.06 -8.86 5.07
N ILE A 103 -15.83 -8.09 4.29
CA ILE A 103 -15.69 -8.02 2.83
C ILE A 103 -14.30 -7.49 2.46
N ALA A 104 -13.89 -6.37 3.04
CA ALA A 104 -12.62 -5.75 2.76
C ALA A 104 -11.43 -6.63 3.19
N ALA A 105 -11.52 -7.28 4.35
CA ALA A 105 -10.54 -8.25 4.82
C ALA A 105 -10.45 -9.46 3.87
N THR A 106 -11.58 -9.98 3.39
CA THR A 106 -11.60 -11.08 2.42
C THR A 106 -10.92 -10.67 1.11
N ILE A 107 -11.21 -9.48 0.59
CA ILE A 107 -10.56 -8.93 -0.61
C ILE A 107 -9.03 -8.82 -0.39
N TYR A 108 -8.60 -8.30 0.76
CA TYR A 108 -7.18 -8.23 1.11
C TYR A 108 -6.52 -9.59 1.20
N VAL A 109 -7.15 -10.57 1.85
CA VAL A 109 -6.64 -11.95 1.96
C VAL A 109 -6.55 -12.60 0.58
N LEU A 110 -7.53 -12.39 -0.30
CA LEU A 110 -7.48 -12.87 -1.68
C LEU A 110 -6.33 -12.22 -2.47
N PHE A 111 -6.13 -10.91 -2.33
CA PHE A 111 -5.01 -10.23 -2.98
C PHE A 111 -3.65 -10.67 -2.43
N ILE A 112 -3.53 -10.87 -1.12
CA ILE A 112 -2.31 -11.40 -0.49
C ILE A 112 -2.06 -12.84 -0.95
N GLY A 113 -3.10 -13.67 -1.03
CA GLY A 113 -3.03 -15.03 -1.57
C GLY A 113 -2.57 -15.02 -3.02
N TYR A 114 -3.21 -14.21 -3.87
CA TYR A 114 -2.78 -14.01 -5.26
C TYR A 114 -1.32 -13.55 -5.34
N PHE A 115 -0.91 -12.60 -4.51
CA PHE A 115 0.47 -12.14 -4.46
C PHE A 115 1.44 -13.26 -4.05
N MET A 116 1.10 -14.04 -3.03
CA MET A 116 1.94 -15.10 -2.50
C MET A 116 2.09 -16.29 -3.46
N PHE A 117 1.01 -16.70 -4.13
CA PHE A 117 1.01 -17.83 -5.05
C PHE A 117 1.46 -17.47 -6.47
N TYR A 118 1.07 -16.30 -7.00
CA TYR A 118 1.37 -15.91 -8.39
C TYR A 118 2.52 -14.89 -8.47
N SER A 119 2.52 -13.87 -7.61
CA SER A 119 3.47 -12.75 -7.74
C SER A 119 4.86 -13.03 -7.17
N ARG A 120 5.04 -14.02 -6.28
CA ARG A 120 6.37 -14.41 -5.77
C ARG A 120 7.27 -14.99 -6.87
N HIS A 121 6.68 -15.51 -7.95
CA HIS A 121 7.39 -16.11 -9.08
C HIS A 121 7.51 -15.19 -10.32
N HIS A 122 6.81 -14.04 -10.31
CA HIS A 122 6.88 -13.00 -11.35
C HIS A 122 7.23 -11.65 -10.71
N LEU A 123 8.27 -11.63 -9.89
CA LEU A 123 8.89 -10.38 -9.46
C LEU A 123 9.61 -9.79 -10.68
N ILE A 124 9.08 -8.67 -11.16
CA ILE A 124 9.69 -7.89 -12.24
C ILE A 124 11.04 -7.41 -11.72
N GLN A 125 12.12 -7.86 -12.37
CA GLN A 125 13.49 -7.43 -12.08
C GLN A 125 13.57 -5.90 -12.16
N GLY A 126 14.13 -5.27 -11.14
CA GLY A 126 14.25 -3.81 -11.04
C GLY A 126 13.44 -3.16 -9.91
N THR A 127 13.09 -3.91 -8.86
CA THR A 127 12.62 -3.25 -7.63
C THR A 127 13.80 -2.58 -6.92
N PRO A 128 13.61 -1.39 -6.30
CA PRO A 128 14.68 -0.72 -5.55
C PRO A 128 15.35 -1.63 -4.51
N GLU A 129 14.62 -2.62 -3.97
CA GLU A 129 15.16 -3.62 -3.04
C GLU A 129 16.24 -4.53 -3.67
N GLU A 130 16.18 -4.83 -4.97
CA GLU A 130 17.24 -5.57 -5.68
C GLU A 130 18.47 -4.69 -5.91
N GLU A 131 18.31 -3.41 -6.26
CA GLU A 131 19.43 -2.46 -6.31
C GLU A 131 20.08 -2.28 -4.93
N PHE A 132 19.30 -2.21 -3.84
CA PHE A 132 19.82 -2.20 -2.48
C PHE A 132 20.48 -3.52 -2.07
N ALA A 133 20.04 -4.66 -2.60
CA ALA A 133 20.70 -5.96 -2.38
C ALA A 133 22.05 -6.04 -3.11
N HIS A 134 22.12 -5.54 -4.35
CA HIS A 134 23.36 -5.41 -5.10
C HIS A 134 24.35 -4.42 -4.47
N LEU A 135 23.88 -3.30 -3.92
CA LEU A 135 24.73 -2.37 -3.17
C LEU A 135 25.30 -3.02 -1.90
N LYS A 136 24.50 -3.82 -1.18
CA LYS A 136 24.97 -4.55 0.01
C LYS A 136 25.98 -5.65 -0.31
N SER A 137 25.81 -6.37 -1.43
CA SER A 137 26.80 -7.38 -1.84
C SER A 137 28.12 -6.72 -2.23
N ASN A 138 28.07 -5.54 -2.87
CA ASN A 138 29.28 -4.81 -3.27
C ASN A 138 29.97 -4.07 -2.12
N GLU A 139 29.28 -3.78 -1.00
CA GLU A 139 29.89 -3.29 0.24
C GLU A 139 30.52 -4.40 1.10
N GLN A 140 30.25 -5.67 0.78
CA GLN A 140 30.75 -6.84 1.52
C GLN A 140 31.94 -7.55 0.84
N GLU A 141 32.30 -7.16 -0.39
CA GLU A 141 33.61 -7.43 -1.02
C GLU A 141 34.58 -6.28 -0.78
#